data_AF-A0A1Y3KZ32-F1
#
_entry.id   AF-A0A1Y3KZ32-F1
#
_cell.length_a   1.000
_cell.length_b   1.000
_cell.length_c   1.000
_cell.angle_alpha   90.00
_cell.angle_beta   90.00
_cell.angle_gamma   90.00
#
_symmetry.space_group_name_H-M   'P 1'
#
loop_
_entity.id
_entity.type
_entity.pdbx_description
1 polymer ?
#
loop_
_entity_poly.entity_id
_entity_poly.type
_entity_poly.pdbx_seq_one_letter_code
_entity_poly.pdbx_strand_id
1 'polypeptide(L)'
;MQDNQGQNPLGATGTKLPNGVFPPMKGYTNKELATAACQSVDKLFKENDIDPTLARESLFDLFNYLTAAYQANDVDFQISTWYQKPYDNPADRAESVKAMAKEFNAVTIRAAGDALIKSPVGSMSRDFQRSFLKSAGMGVQELIETLNKSGE
;
A
#
# COMPACT_ATOMS: atom_id res chain seq x y z
N MET A 1 -7.90 -37.78 1.15
CA MET A 1 -6.70 -37.27 0.44
C MET A 1 -6.61 -35.79 0.77
N GLN A 2 -5.86 -35.48 1.82
CA GLN A 2 -5.45 -34.14 2.22
C GLN A 2 -4.01 -33.97 1.72
N ASP A 3 -3.73 -32.82 1.12
CA ASP A 3 -2.50 -32.03 1.29
C ASP A 3 -2.37 -31.08 0.09
N ASN A 4 -2.84 -29.86 0.30
CA ASN A 4 -2.40 -28.73 -0.52
C ASN A 4 -2.07 -27.58 0.43
N GLN A 5 -1.04 -27.79 1.26
CA GLN A 5 -0.41 -26.69 1.98
C GLN A 5 0.47 -25.93 0.98
N GLY A 6 -0.12 -24.87 0.42
CA GLY A 6 0.64 -23.85 -0.30
C GLY A 6 1.71 -23.28 0.62
N GLN A 7 2.95 -23.66 0.35
CA GLN A 7 4.14 -23.16 1.05
C GLN A 7 4.22 -21.64 0.87
N ASN A 8 3.87 -20.91 1.94
CA ASN A 8 4.12 -19.49 2.04
C ASN A 8 5.55 -19.30 2.61
N PRO A 9 6.47 -18.53 2.00
CA PRO A 9 7.89 -18.52 2.37
C PRO A 9 8.24 -17.94 3.75
N LEU A 10 7.28 -17.71 4.65
CA LEU A 10 7.52 -17.13 5.98
C LEU A 10 8.02 -18.16 7.02
N GLY A 11 8.22 -19.42 6.63
CA GLY A 11 8.70 -20.49 7.52
C GLY A 11 10.20 -20.49 7.83
N ALA A 12 11.00 -19.52 7.34
CA ALA A 12 12.46 -19.57 7.47
C ALA A 12 13.00 -19.13 8.85
N THR A 13 12.19 -18.48 9.68
CA THR A 13 12.53 -18.20 11.09
C THR A 13 11.36 -18.66 11.94
N GLY A 14 11.52 -19.76 12.69
CA GLY A 14 10.47 -20.41 13.49
C GLY A 14 9.93 -19.60 14.67
N THR A 15 9.88 -18.27 14.58
CA THR A 15 9.25 -17.38 15.54
C THR A 15 7.74 -17.37 15.30
N LYS A 16 7.00 -17.94 16.26
CA LYS A 16 5.54 -17.91 16.26
C LYS A 16 5.05 -16.46 16.29
N LEU A 17 4.16 -16.10 15.36
CA LEU A 17 3.51 -14.78 15.36
C LEU A 17 2.73 -14.57 16.67
N PRO A 18 2.63 -13.33 17.18
CA PRO A 18 1.78 -13.03 18.31
C PRO A 18 0.34 -13.51 18.08
N ASN A 19 -0.35 -13.89 19.17
CA ASN A 19 -1.74 -14.34 19.06
C ASN A 19 -2.60 -13.24 18.42
N GLY A 20 -3.40 -13.62 17.41
CA GLY A 20 -4.26 -12.70 16.69
C GLY A 20 -3.57 -11.91 15.57
N VAL A 21 -2.27 -12.10 15.33
CA VAL A 21 -1.56 -11.53 14.18
C VAL A 21 -1.54 -12.53 13.03
N PHE A 22 -1.92 -12.06 11.85
CA PHE A 22 -1.97 -12.88 10.63
C PHE A 22 -0.78 -12.53 9.71
N PRO A 23 -0.20 -13.53 9.00
CA PRO A 23 0.89 -13.28 8.07
C PRO A 23 0.42 -12.41 6.89
N PRO A 24 1.31 -11.66 6.22
CA PRO A 24 0.98 -10.85 5.05
C PRO A 24 0.18 -11.62 3.99
N MET A 25 -0.83 -10.95 3.43
CA MET A 25 -1.66 -11.52 2.36
C MET A 25 -1.05 -11.20 1.00
N LYS A 26 -1.03 -12.19 0.10
CA LYS A 26 -0.71 -11.97 -1.32
C LYS A 26 -1.69 -10.94 -1.91
N GLY A 27 -1.19 -10.00 -2.70
CA GLY A 27 -1.95 -8.87 -3.23
C GLY A 27 -1.90 -7.63 -2.34
N TYR A 28 -1.45 -7.75 -1.09
CA TYR A 28 -1.45 -6.69 -0.07
C TYR A 28 -0.14 -6.61 0.71
N THR A 29 0.96 -7.13 0.14
CA THR A 29 2.30 -6.97 0.71
C THR A 29 2.78 -5.53 0.58
N ASN A 30 3.78 -5.13 1.37
CA ASN A 30 4.38 -3.79 1.30
C ASN A 30 4.80 -3.38 -0.13
N LYS A 31 5.33 -4.34 -0.91
CA LYS A 31 5.71 -4.11 -2.30
C LYS A 31 4.49 -3.89 -3.20
N GLU A 32 3.44 -4.69 -3.04
CA GLU A 32 2.22 -4.56 -3.85
C GLU A 32 1.50 -3.24 -3.56
N LEU A 33 1.44 -2.82 -2.29
CA LEU A 33 0.91 -1.51 -1.88
C LEU A 33 1.73 -0.37 -2.50
N ALA A 34 3.06 -0.45 -2.45
CA ALA A 34 3.94 0.55 -3.07
C ALA A 34 3.79 0.58 -4.59
N THR A 35 3.64 -0.58 -5.24
CA THR A 35 3.36 -0.66 -6.67
C THR A 35 2.03 0.00 -7.03
N ALA A 36 0.96 -0.21 -6.26
CA ALA A 36 -0.33 0.43 -6.51
C ALA A 36 -0.25 1.97 -6.40
N ALA A 37 0.47 2.49 -5.40
CA ALA A 37 0.75 3.91 -5.29
C ALA A 37 1.51 4.45 -6.52
N CYS A 38 2.59 3.77 -6.93
CA CYS A 38 3.40 4.16 -8.08
C CYS A 38 2.60 4.12 -9.40
N GLN A 39 1.72 3.12 -9.59
CA GLN A 39 0.86 3.06 -10.77
C GLN A 39 -0.12 4.23 -10.86
N SER A 40 -0.66 4.67 -9.72
CA SER A 40 -1.53 5.84 -9.65
C SER A 40 -0.77 7.14 -9.97
N VAL A 41 0.45 7.29 -9.45
CA VAL A 41 1.32 8.44 -9.74
C VAL A 41 1.81 8.43 -11.20
N ASP A 42 2.12 7.27 -11.77
CA ASP A 42 2.52 7.15 -13.17
C ASP A 42 1.43 7.64 -14.14
N LYS A 43 0.15 7.42 -13.80
CA LYS A 43 -0.98 8.01 -14.56
C LYS A 43 -0.94 9.53 -14.52
N LEU A 44 -0.74 10.12 -13.33
CA LEU A 44 -0.60 11.57 -13.17
C LEU A 44 0.59 12.11 -13.99
N PHE A 45 1.72 11.41 -13.98
CA PHE A 45 2.91 11.81 -14.76
C PHE A 45 2.62 11.83 -16.26
N LYS A 46 1.91 10.83 -16.77
CA LYS A 46 1.47 10.79 -18.17
C LYS A 46 0.48 11.90 -18.51
N GLU A 47 -0.46 12.21 -17.61
CA GLU A 47 -1.44 13.29 -17.79
C GLU A 47 -0.82 14.69 -17.78
N ASN A 48 0.38 14.84 -17.22
CA ASN A 48 1.10 16.12 -17.12
C ASN A 48 2.33 16.18 -18.05
N ASP A 49 2.46 15.23 -18.99
CA ASP A 49 3.57 15.14 -19.94
C ASP A 49 4.96 15.24 -19.26
N ILE A 50 5.10 14.61 -18.08
CA ILE A 50 6.36 14.59 -17.35
C ILE A 50 7.40 13.82 -18.17
N ASP A 51 8.62 14.37 -18.25
CA ASP A 51 9.74 13.71 -18.93
C ASP A 51 9.90 12.26 -18.42
N PRO A 52 9.96 11.25 -19.31
CA PRO A 52 10.01 9.85 -18.91
C PRO A 52 11.19 9.48 -18.02
N THR A 53 12.33 10.17 -18.13
CA THR A 53 13.50 9.93 -17.27
C THR A 53 13.22 10.43 -15.87
N LEU A 54 12.70 11.65 -15.73
CA LEU A 54 12.32 12.23 -14.43
C LEU A 54 11.20 11.42 -13.78
N ALA A 55 10.22 10.97 -14.56
CA ALA A 55 9.13 10.11 -14.10
C ALA A 55 9.67 8.80 -13.51
N ARG A 56 10.55 8.11 -14.26
CA ARG A 56 11.13 6.83 -13.83
C ARG A 56 11.92 6.96 -12.53
N GLU A 57 12.76 7.98 -12.42
CA GLU A 57 13.57 8.24 -11.21
C GLU A 57 12.67 8.57 -10.02
N SER A 58 11.66 9.43 -10.22
CA SER A 58 10.71 9.81 -9.17
C SER A 58 9.86 8.61 -8.69
N LEU A 59 9.45 7.72 -9.60
CA LEU A 59 8.70 6.50 -9.25
C LEU A 59 9.57 5.49 -8.50
N PHE A 60 10.86 5.39 -8.84
CA PHE A 60 11.81 4.54 -8.14
C PHE A 60 12.01 5.02 -6.69
N ASP A 61 12.22 6.32 -6.50
CA ASP A 61 12.32 6.92 -5.18
C ASP A 61 11.03 6.73 -4.38
N LEU A 62 9.86 7.02 -4.97
CA LEU A 62 8.57 6.80 -4.35
C LEU A 62 8.42 5.35 -3.86
N PHE A 63 8.72 4.37 -4.71
CA PHE A 63 8.63 2.95 -4.36
C PHE A 63 9.50 2.60 -3.15
N ASN A 64 10.73 3.10 -3.11
CA ASN A 64 11.67 2.83 -2.02
C ASN A 64 11.23 3.47 -0.70
N TYR A 65 10.80 4.73 -0.72
CA TYR A 65 10.30 5.42 0.47
C TYR A 65 9.03 4.77 1.02
N LEU A 66 8.09 4.41 0.15
CA LEU A 66 6.86 3.71 0.56
C LEU A 66 7.18 2.34 1.15
N THR A 67 8.02 1.53 0.48
CA THR A 67 8.37 0.20 0.98
C THR A 67 9.04 0.28 2.36
N ALA A 68 9.97 1.22 2.54
CA ALA A 68 10.64 1.44 3.83
C ALA A 68 9.66 1.90 4.92
N ALA A 69 8.77 2.84 4.61
CA ALA A 69 7.75 3.31 5.55
C ALA A 69 6.78 2.19 5.94
N TYR A 70 6.34 1.38 4.98
CA TYR A 70 5.44 0.26 5.25
C TYR A 70 6.09 -0.84 6.08
N GLN A 71 7.36 -1.15 5.82
CA GLN A 71 8.14 -2.09 6.62
C GLN A 71 8.33 -1.58 8.05
N ALA A 72 8.65 -0.30 8.23
CA ALA A 72 8.84 0.30 9.55
C ALA A 72 7.55 0.35 10.39
N ASN A 73 6.39 0.22 9.75
CA ASN A 73 5.08 0.24 10.40
C ASN A 73 4.36 -1.12 10.32
N ASP A 74 5.01 -2.20 9.86
CA ASP A 74 4.40 -3.53 9.71
C ASP A 74 3.03 -3.49 8.95
N VAL A 75 2.92 -2.65 7.93
CA VAL A 75 1.62 -2.34 7.28
C VAL A 75 0.95 -3.58 6.70
N ASP A 76 1.69 -4.47 6.06
CA ASP A 76 1.17 -5.71 5.48
C ASP A 76 0.64 -6.70 6.55
N PHE A 77 1.29 -6.78 7.71
CA PHE A 77 0.77 -7.52 8.86
C PHE A 77 -0.49 -6.86 9.44
N GLN A 78 -0.50 -5.53 9.55
CA GLN A 78 -1.68 -4.80 10.04
C GLN A 78 -2.88 -5.01 9.11
N ILE A 79 -2.70 -4.87 7.80
CA ILE A 79 -3.76 -5.08 6.80
C ILE A 79 -4.30 -6.50 6.90
N SER A 80 -3.41 -7.49 6.91
CA SER A 80 -3.77 -8.89 7.05
C SER A 80 -4.56 -9.15 8.34
N THR A 81 -4.10 -8.60 9.45
CA THR A 81 -4.71 -8.81 10.76
C THR A 81 -6.07 -8.14 10.88
N TRP A 82 -6.19 -6.90 10.40
CA TRP A 82 -7.47 -6.19 10.38
C TRP A 82 -8.47 -6.90 9.48
N TYR A 83 -8.07 -7.40 8.32
CA TYR A 83 -8.99 -8.09 7.43
C TYR A 83 -9.44 -9.47 7.96
N GLN A 84 -8.51 -10.25 8.53
CA GLN A 84 -8.74 -11.64 8.91
C GLN A 84 -9.22 -11.86 10.35
N LYS A 85 -9.17 -10.83 11.23
CA LYS A 85 -9.72 -10.96 12.58
C LYS A 85 -11.19 -11.38 12.53
N PRO A 86 -11.69 -12.17 13.50
CA PRO A 86 -13.09 -12.53 13.56
C PRO A 86 -13.95 -11.27 13.79
N TYR A 87 -15.09 -11.22 13.11
CA TYR A 87 -16.11 -10.18 13.27
C TYR A 87 -17.44 -10.83 13.63
N ASP A 88 -18.14 -10.24 14.60
CA ASP A 88 -19.47 -10.72 15.00
C ASP A 88 -20.51 -10.45 13.89
N ASN A 89 -20.37 -9.34 13.18
CA ASN A 89 -21.20 -8.97 12.03
C ASN A 89 -20.34 -8.77 10.76
N PRO A 90 -20.67 -9.42 9.63
CA PRO A 90 -19.98 -9.20 8.35
C PRO A 90 -19.94 -7.72 7.89
N ALA A 91 -20.94 -6.91 8.26
CA ALA A 91 -20.95 -5.48 7.95
C ALA A 91 -19.80 -4.72 8.64
N ASP A 92 -19.39 -5.16 9.83
CA ASP A 92 -18.29 -4.54 10.59
C ASP A 92 -16.94 -4.78 9.91
N ARG A 93 -16.79 -5.91 9.19
CA ARG A 93 -15.61 -6.17 8.35
C ARG A 93 -15.52 -5.13 7.23
N ALA A 94 -16.63 -4.85 6.56
CA ALA A 94 -16.65 -3.91 5.46
C ALA A 94 -16.30 -2.48 5.90
N GLU A 95 -16.81 -2.05 7.06
CA GLU A 95 -16.45 -0.76 7.65
C GLU A 95 -14.99 -0.74 8.13
N SER A 96 -14.48 -1.84 8.70
CA SER A 96 -13.07 -1.95 9.06
C SER A 96 -12.16 -1.83 7.84
N VAL A 97 -12.52 -2.41 6.68
CA VAL A 97 -11.76 -2.25 5.44
C VAL A 97 -11.74 -0.79 4.97
N LYS A 98 -12.87 -0.06 5.05
CA LYS A 98 -12.91 1.37 4.70
C LYS A 98 -12.03 2.20 5.64
N ALA A 99 -12.12 1.96 6.95
CA ALA A 99 -11.30 2.64 7.94
C ALA A 99 -9.81 2.37 7.73
N MET A 100 -9.46 1.11 7.46
CA MET A 100 -8.11 0.68 7.12
C MET A 100 -7.56 1.35 5.87
N ALA A 101 -8.37 1.41 4.80
CA ALA A 101 -7.98 2.04 3.55
C ALA A 101 -7.66 3.53 3.76
N LYS A 102 -8.47 4.23 4.57
CA LYS A 102 -8.25 5.63 4.93
C LYS A 102 -7.00 5.83 5.80
N GLU A 103 -6.73 4.94 6.74
CA GLU A 103 -5.53 5.01 7.58
C GLU A 103 -4.26 4.86 6.73
N PHE A 104 -4.21 3.82 5.89
CA PHE A 104 -3.03 3.56 5.07
C PHE A 104 -2.91 4.53 3.89
N ASN A 105 -4.00 5.14 3.42
CA ASN A 105 -3.94 6.33 2.57
C ASN A 105 -3.13 7.46 3.23
N ALA A 106 -3.40 7.77 4.50
CA ALA A 106 -2.69 8.82 5.22
C ALA A 106 -1.21 8.49 5.45
N VAL A 107 -0.89 7.22 5.78
CA VAL A 107 0.50 6.75 5.88
C VAL A 107 1.23 6.92 4.54
N THR A 108 0.59 6.51 3.44
CA THR A 108 1.12 6.63 2.08
C THR A 108 1.39 8.08 1.72
N ILE A 109 0.46 8.99 2.00
CA ILE A 109 0.62 10.44 1.72
C ILE A 109 1.84 11.01 2.43
N ARG A 110 2.07 10.66 3.70
CA ARG A 110 3.22 11.14 4.47
C ARG A 110 4.53 10.67 3.84
N ALA A 111 4.66 9.37 3.59
CA ALA A 111 5.87 8.80 2.99
C ALA A 111 6.11 9.27 1.54
N ALA A 112 5.04 9.48 0.77
CA ALA A 112 5.11 10.09 -0.56
C ALA A 112 5.59 11.55 -0.50
N GLY A 113 5.27 12.28 0.57
CA GLY A 113 5.81 13.63 0.82
C GLY A 113 7.32 13.63 0.98
N ASP A 114 7.84 12.71 1.79
CA ASP A 114 9.28 12.56 2.00
C ASP A 114 10.02 12.19 0.71
N ALA A 115 9.41 11.35 -0.13
CA ALA A 115 9.93 11.00 -1.45
C ALA A 115 9.91 12.21 -2.40
N LEU A 116 8.79 12.93 -2.47
CA LEU A 116 8.58 14.04 -3.38
C LEU A 116 9.59 15.16 -3.18
N ILE A 117 9.90 15.50 -1.92
CA ILE A 117 10.87 16.56 -1.56
C ILE A 117 12.25 16.31 -2.20
N LYS A 118 12.64 15.04 -2.35
CA LYS A 118 13.95 14.65 -2.88
C LYS A 118 13.91 14.25 -4.36
N SER A 119 12.71 14.09 -4.91
CA SER A 119 12.52 13.66 -6.29
C SER A 119 12.87 14.77 -7.30
N PRO A 120 13.22 14.41 -8.54
CA PRO A 120 13.41 15.38 -9.62
C PRO A 120 12.18 16.25 -9.91
N VAL A 121 10.98 15.78 -9.57
CA VAL A 121 9.71 16.53 -9.73
C VAL A 121 9.31 17.32 -8.47
N GLY A 122 10.18 17.34 -7.44
CA GLY A 122 9.90 18.00 -6.17
C GLY A 122 9.75 19.52 -6.27
N SER A 123 10.31 20.17 -7.29
CA SER A 123 10.24 21.62 -7.51
C SER A 123 9.04 22.06 -8.35
N MET A 124 8.19 21.13 -8.79
CA MET A 124 7.00 21.44 -9.58
C MET A 124 5.96 22.24 -8.78
N SER A 125 4.91 22.70 -9.47
CA SER A 125 3.88 23.55 -8.87
C SER A 125 3.24 22.89 -7.64
N ARG A 126 2.73 23.72 -6.72
CA ARG A 126 2.03 23.22 -5.52
C ARG A 126 0.83 22.36 -5.87
N ASP A 127 0.16 22.65 -6.98
CA ASP A 127 -0.99 21.86 -7.45
C ASP A 127 -0.54 20.49 -7.92
N PHE A 128 0.57 20.40 -8.66
CA PHE A 128 1.17 19.13 -9.03
C PHE A 128 1.59 18.32 -7.80
N GLN A 129 2.27 18.95 -6.84
CA GLN A 129 2.68 18.31 -5.59
C GLN A 129 1.47 17.74 -4.83
N ARG A 130 0.37 18.50 -4.72
CA ARG A 130 -0.87 18.02 -4.09
C ARG A 130 -1.47 16.83 -4.85
N SER A 131 -1.50 16.90 -6.17
CA SER A 131 -2.00 15.80 -7.01
C SER A 131 -1.13 14.55 -6.86
N PHE A 132 0.20 14.69 -6.80
CA PHE A 132 1.12 13.59 -6.57
C PHE A 132 0.81 12.84 -5.27
N LEU A 133 0.71 13.58 -4.16
CA LEU A 133 0.41 12.99 -2.85
C LEU A 133 -0.95 12.30 -2.83
N LYS A 134 -1.96 12.98 -3.39
CA LYS A 134 -3.32 12.44 -3.48
C LYS A 134 -3.35 11.16 -4.32
N SER A 135 -2.71 11.15 -5.49
CA SER A 135 -2.66 9.98 -6.37
C SER A 135 -1.99 8.79 -5.69
N ALA A 136 -0.85 9.01 -5.02
CA ALA A 136 -0.16 7.94 -4.28
C ALA A 136 -1.06 7.33 -3.21
N GLY A 137 -1.67 8.15 -2.35
CA GLY A 137 -2.57 7.68 -1.31
C GLY A 137 -3.82 6.98 -1.87
N MET A 138 -4.43 7.53 -2.92
CA MET A 138 -5.60 6.92 -3.56
C MET A 138 -5.29 5.54 -4.15
N GLY A 139 -4.12 5.35 -4.75
CA GLY A 139 -3.73 4.04 -5.30
C GLY A 139 -3.73 2.94 -4.23
N VAL A 140 -3.27 3.25 -3.02
CA VAL A 140 -3.29 2.31 -1.89
C VAL A 140 -4.69 2.14 -1.32
N GLN A 141 -5.43 3.23 -1.17
CA GLN A 141 -6.80 3.19 -0.68
C GLN A 141 -7.68 2.29 -1.57
N GLU A 142 -7.64 2.51 -2.88
CA GLU A 142 -8.41 1.76 -3.87
C GLU A 142 -8.04 0.27 -3.85
N LEU A 143 -6.74 -0.05 -3.76
CA LEU A 143 -6.28 -1.43 -3.65
C LEU A 143 -6.89 -2.09 -2.40
N ILE A 144 -6.77 -1.46 -1.22
CA ILE A 144 -7.29 -2.01 0.03
C ILE A 144 -8.82 -2.18 -0.03
N GLU A 145 -9.55 -1.22 -0.59
CA GLU A 145 -11.01 -1.30 -0.74
C GLU A 145 -11.46 -2.47 -1.63
N THR A 146 -10.59 -3.04 -2.48
CA THR A 146 -10.91 -4.26 -3.25
C THR A 146 -11.08 -5.51 -2.37
N LEU A 147 -10.63 -5.49 -1.11
CA LEU A 147 -10.92 -6.55 -0.13
C LEU A 147 -12.43 -6.73 0.09
N ASN A 148 -13.20 -5.64 0.02
CA ASN A 148 -14.65 -5.71 0.15
C ASN A 148 -15.34 -6.31 -1.09
N LYS A 149 -14.68 -6.26 -2.26
CA LYS A 149 -15.20 -6.82 -3.52
C LYS A 149 -14.85 -8.30 -3.70
N SER A 150 -13.83 -8.77 -2.99
CA SER A 150 -13.33 -10.16 -3.07
C SER A 150 -14.05 -11.12 -2.12
N GLY A 151 -15.05 -10.63 -1.38
CA GLY A 151 -15.85 -11.37 -0.41
C GLY A 151 -17.29 -11.64 -0.84
N GLU A 152 -17.63 -11.35 -2.11
CA GLU A 152 -18.86 -11.75 -2.81
C GLU A 152 -18.58 -12.97 -3.70
#